data_AF-A0A011UXM8-F1
#
_entry.id   AF-A0A011UXM8-F1
#
_cell.length_a   1.000
_cell.length_b   1.000
_cell.length_c   1.000
_cell.angle_alpha   90.00
_cell.angle_beta   90.00
_cell.angle_gamma   90.00
#
_symmetry.space_group_name_H-M   'P 1'
#
loop_
_entity.id
_entity.type
_entity.pdbx_description
1 polymer ?
#
loop_
_entity_poly.entity_id
_entity_poly.type
_entity_poly.pdbx_seq_one_letter_code
_entity_poly.pdbx_strand_id
1 'polypeptide(L)'
;MYRVSGLASGIETLWFSGYEFQPRWLVLSASGAGIRIVPDGFELAPPADAALSRRFRDICAQHGATSDTHLPVAQVDLDGELVDTEDRVAMGAALLTALVAAGL
;
A
#
# COMPACT_ATOMS: atom_id res chain seq x y z
N MET A 1 0.01 17.10 -5.32
CA MET A 1 -0.32 17.38 -3.91
C MET A 1 0.18 16.21 -3.06
N TYR A 2 1.28 16.37 -2.30
CA TYR A 2 1.78 15.39 -1.31
C TYR A 2 2.31 16.08 -0.03
N ARG A 3 2.13 17.40 0.06
CA ARG A 3 2.81 18.26 1.05
C ARG A 3 2.16 18.28 2.45
N VAL A 4 1.07 17.55 2.67
CA VAL A 4 0.24 17.72 3.89
C VAL A 4 0.34 16.53 4.86
N SER A 5 0.94 15.39 4.48
CA SER A 5 0.97 14.20 5.33
C SER A 5 2.20 14.05 6.23
N GLY A 6 3.24 14.88 6.09
CA GLY A 6 4.48 14.75 6.88
C GLY A 6 5.34 13.49 6.57
N LEU A 7 4.90 12.62 5.66
CA LEU A 7 5.55 11.36 5.29
C LEU A 7 6.70 11.54 4.26
N ALA A 8 7.13 12.77 4.01
CA ALA A 8 7.98 13.10 2.87
C ALA A 8 9.39 12.48 2.90
N SER A 9 9.88 12.05 4.06
CA SER A 9 11.20 11.46 4.22
C SER A 9 11.23 9.92 4.22
N GLY A 10 10.08 9.25 4.21
CA GLY A 10 10.00 7.78 4.35
C GLY A 10 9.67 7.01 3.06
N ILE A 11 9.44 7.72 1.95
CA ILE A 11 8.99 7.14 0.68
C ILE A 11 9.92 7.60 -0.43
N GLU A 12 10.27 6.70 -1.34
CA GLU A 12 11.00 7.06 -2.54
C GLU A 12 10.18 8.10 -3.33
N THR A 13 10.82 9.21 -3.72
CA THR A 13 10.14 10.30 -4.42
C THR A 13 9.74 9.84 -5.82
N LEU A 14 8.45 9.56 -6.02
CA LEU A 14 7.90 9.19 -7.32
C LEU A 14 8.02 10.37 -8.30
N TRP A 15 9.01 10.34 -9.18
CA TRP A 15 9.02 11.16 -10.38
C TRP A 15 8.24 10.44 -11.49
N PHE A 16 7.47 11.18 -12.29
CA PHE A 16 6.73 10.65 -13.44
C PHE A 16 7.68 10.33 -14.61
N SER A 17 8.60 9.39 -14.41
CA SER A 17 9.45 8.85 -15.47
C SER A 17 9.08 7.38 -15.69
N GLY A 18 8.29 7.09 -16.73
CA GLY A 18 7.84 5.74 -17.08
C GLY A 18 6.61 5.76 -17.99
N TYR A 19 6.33 4.63 -18.64
CA TYR A 19 5.12 4.48 -19.45
C TYR A 19 3.90 4.23 -18.56
N GLU A 20 2.72 4.64 -19.03
CA GLU A 20 1.47 4.56 -18.25
C GLU A 20 1.11 3.16 -17.75
N PHE A 21 1.52 2.13 -18.50
CA PHE A 21 1.26 0.72 -18.23
C PHE A 21 2.21 0.08 -17.20
N GLN A 22 3.26 0.78 -16.75
CA GLN A 22 4.13 0.24 -15.72
C GLN A 22 3.46 0.37 -14.34
N PRO A 23 3.42 -0.71 -13.54
CA PRO A 23 2.84 -0.66 -12.21
C PRO A 23 3.55 0.35 -11.32
N ARG A 24 2.78 1.19 -10.63
CA ARG A 24 3.29 2.25 -9.77
C ARG A 24 3.31 1.78 -8.33
N TRP A 25 4.50 1.46 -7.85
CA TRP A 25 4.73 1.07 -6.47
C TRP A 25 5.10 2.29 -5.63
N LEU A 26 4.47 2.43 -4.47
CA LEU A 26 4.99 3.25 -3.39
C LEU A 26 5.97 2.37 -2.60
N VAL A 27 7.26 2.67 -2.71
CA VAL A 27 8.32 1.93 -2.03
C VAL A 27 8.77 2.72 -0.79
N LEU A 28 8.76 2.05 0.35
CA LEU A 28 9.27 2.58 1.61
C LEU A 28 10.80 2.53 1.58
N SER A 29 11.44 3.68 1.68
CA SER A 29 12.89 3.79 1.50
C SER A 29 13.69 3.13 2.62
N ALA A 30 13.09 2.92 3.79
CA ALA A 30 13.77 2.33 4.94
C ALA A 30 13.89 0.80 4.86
N SER A 31 12.90 0.10 4.31
CA SER A 31 12.90 -1.37 4.19
C SER A 31 12.90 -1.91 2.76
N GLY A 32 12.54 -1.10 1.77
CA GLY A 32 12.26 -1.55 0.40
C GLY A 32 10.90 -2.24 0.24
N ALA A 33 10.05 -2.22 1.27
CA ALA A 33 8.69 -2.72 1.16
C ALA A 33 7.86 -1.87 0.19
N GLY A 34 6.92 -2.49 -0.53
CA GLY A 34 6.12 -1.83 -1.55
C GLY A 34 4.62 -2.00 -1.34
N ILE A 35 3.85 -0.98 -1.69
CA ILE A 35 2.39 -1.08 -1.88
C ILE A 35 1.99 -0.50 -3.24
N ARG A 36 1.03 -1.11 -3.92
CA ARG A 36 0.38 -0.51 -5.10
C ARG A 36 -1.12 -0.73 -5.07
N ILE A 37 -1.86 0.15 -5.74
CA ILE A 37 -3.29 -0.01 -5.94
C ILE A 37 -3.54 -0.97 -7.11
N VAL A 38 -4.47 -1.89 -6.94
CA VAL A 38 -5.01 -2.81 -7.95
C VAL A 38 -6.55 -2.73 -7.94
N PRO A 39 -7.27 -3.28 -8.94
CA PRO A 39 -8.72 -3.09 -9.05
C PRO A 39 -9.51 -3.46 -7.79
N ASP A 40 -9.15 -4.57 -7.15
CA ASP A 40 -9.80 -5.16 -5.97
C ASP A 40 -9.15 -4.78 -4.63
N GLY A 41 -8.17 -3.87 -4.63
CA GLY A 41 -7.57 -3.35 -3.40
C GLY A 41 -6.10 -2.97 -3.56
N PHE A 42 -5.24 -3.57 -2.74
CA PHE A 42 -3.81 -3.30 -2.71
C PHE A 42 -2.99 -4.57 -2.89
N GLU A 43 -1.94 -4.45 -3.69
CA GLU A 43 -0.89 -5.45 -3.75
C GLU A 43 0.27 -5.02 -2.86
N LEU A 44 0.79 -6.00 -2.12
CA LEU A 44 1.76 -5.83 -1.05
C LEU A 44 3.05 -6.56 -1.44
N ALA A 45 4.18 -5.86 -1.33
CA ALA A 45 5.50 -6.41 -1.56
C ALA A 45 6.30 -6.36 -0.25
N PRO A 46 6.38 -7.47 0.51
CA PRO A 46 7.20 -7.51 1.71
C PRO A 46 8.69 -7.33 1.36
N PRO A 47 9.48 -6.72 2.25
CA PRO A 47 10.92 -6.54 2.05
C PRO A 47 11.67 -7.87 2.13
N ALA A 48 12.90 -7.90 1.59
CA ALA A 48 13.73 -9.11 1.56
C ALA A 48 14.27 -9.53 2.94
N ASP A 49 14.50 -8.57 3.84
CA ASP A 49 14.93 -8.87 5.21
C ASP A 49 13.83 -9.61 5.97
N ALA A 50 14.16 -10.76 6.57
CA ALA A 50 13.17 -11.65 7.17
C ALA A 50 12.47 -11.04 8.40
N ALA A 51 13.17 -10.23 9.20
CA ALA A 51 12.60 -9.61 10.38
C ALA A 51 11.64 -8.47 9.99
N LEU A 52 12.05 -7.62 9.05
CA LEU A 52 11.20 -6.58 8.47
C LEU A 52 10.01 -7.18 7.72
N SER A 53 10.21 -8.28 7.00
CA SER A 53 9.17 -9.00 6.27
C SER A 53 8.10 -9.55 7.21
N ARG A 54 8.50 -10.11 8.36
CA ARG A 54 7.54 -10.54 9.38
C ARG A 54 6.75 -9.35 9.94
N ARG A 55 7.43 -8.27 10.31
CA ARG A 55 6.79 -7.06 10.85
C ARG A 55 5.83 -6.41 9.85
N PHE A 56 6.21 -6.35 8.58
CA PHE A 56 5.37 -5.87 7.49
C PHE A 56 4.07 -6.67 7.41
N ARG A 57 4.17 -8.00 7.39
CA ARG A 57 2.99 -8.88 7.34
C ARG A 57 2.09 -8.75 8.56
N ASP A 58 2.67 -8.64 9.76
CA ASP A 58 1.90 -8.45 10.99
C ASP A 58 1.07 -7.15 10.93
N ILE A 59 1.65 -6.06 10.41
CA ILE A 59 0.93 -4.79 10.22
C ILE A 59 -0.12 -4.92 9.12
N CYS A 60 0.22 -5.49 7.96
CA CYS A 60 -0.75 -5.71 6.88
C CYS A 60 -1.96 -6.54 7.35
N ALA A 61 -1.74 -7.59 8.13
CA ALA A 61 -2.81 -8.41 8.70
C ALA A 61 -3.71 -7.62 9.66
N GLN A 62 -3.14 -6.73 10.49
CA GLN A 62 -3.92 -5.82 11.36
C GLN A 62 -4.80 -4.85 10.57
N HIS A 63 -4.40 -4.55 9.34
CA HIS A 63 -5.16 -3.70 8.41
C HIS A 63 -6.09 -4.48 7.48
N GLY A 64 -6.25 -5.80 7.67
CA GLY A 64 -7.20 -6.62 6.92
C GLY A 64 -6.63 -7.37 5.73
N ALA A 65 -5.30 -7.46 5.59
CA ALA A 65 -4.70 -8.25 4.52
C ALA A 65 -5.12 -9.72 4.63
N THR A 66 -5.56 -10.30 3.51
CA THR A 66 -6.01 -11.69 3.43
C THR A 66 -4.88 -12.64 3.04
N SER A 67 -3.76 -12.09 2.58
CA SER A 67 -2.53 -12.83 2.31
C SER A 67 -1.30 -11.94 2.51
N ASP A 68 -0.11 -12.53 2.40
CA ASP A 68 1.17 -11.82 2.43
C ASP A 68 1.33 -10.77 1.32
N THR A 69 0.51 -10.87 0.26
CA THR A 69 0.65 -10.06 -0.96
C THR A 69 -0.59 -9.25 -1.31
N HIS A 70 -1.68 -9.35 -0.54
CA HIS A 70 -2.94 -8.71 -0.90
C HIS A 70 -3.75 -8.21 0.30
N LEU A 71 -4.17 -6.95 0.20
CA LEU A 71 -5.17 -6.33 1.06
C LEU A 71 -6.38 -5.97 0.21
N PRO A 72 -7.50 -6.70 0.33
CA PRO A 72 -8.70 -6.40 -0.43
C PRO A 72 -9.37 -5.12 0.08
N VAL A 73 -10.09 -4.46 -0.82
CA VAL A 73 -11.06 -3.42 -0.47
C VAL A 73 -12.44 -4.01 -0.72
N ALA A 74 -13.35 -3.90 0.24
CA ALA A 74 -14.69 -4.43 0.06
C ALA A 74 -15.40 -3.69 -1.10
N GLN A 75 -16.01 -4.47 -2.00
CA GLN A 75 -16.68 -3.97 -3.19
C GLN A 75 -18.07 -4.58 -3.32
N VAL A 76 -18.97 -3.82 -3.93
CA VAL A 76 -20.31 -4.27 -4.32
C VAL A 76 -20.46 -4.13 -5.84
N ASP A 77 -21.12 -5.10 -6.46
CA ASP A 77 -21.52 -5.01 -7.87
C ASP A 77 -22.74 -4.09 -7.98
N LEU A 78 -22.59 -3.00 -8.73
CA LEU A 78 -23.65 -2.10 -9.13
C LEU A 78 -23.70 -2.09 -10.66
N ASP A 79 -24.69 -2.79 -11.21
CA ASP A 79 -24.94 -2.88 -12.65
C ASP A 79 -23.74 -3.38 -13.47
N GLY A 80 -22.97 -4.34 -12.93
CA GLY A 80 -21.79 -4.93 -13.57
C GLY A 80 -20.50 -4.14 -13.35
N GLU A 81 -20.54 -3.09 -12.54
CA GLU A 81 -19.36 -2.33 -12.10
C GLU A 81 -19.08 -2.61 -10.61
N LEU A 82 -17.83 -2.96 -10.28
CA LEU A 82 -17.40 -3.11 -8.90
C LEU A 82 -17.07 -1.75 -8.31
N VAL A 83 -17.83 -1.36 -7.27
CA VAL A 83 -17.67 -0.10 -6.56
C VAL A 83 -17.26 -0.37 -5.13
N ASP A 84 -16.27 0.37 -4.63
CA ASP A 84 -15.85 0.23 -3.24
C ASP A 84 -16.96 0.61 -2.28
N THR A 85 -17.10 -0.20 -1.23
CA THR A 85 -17.96 0.12 -0.09
C THR A 85 -17.20 0.88 1.00
N GLU A 86 -15.89 1.04 0.85
CA GLU A 86 -14.98 1.66 1.82
C GLU A 86 -14.09 2.70 1.13
N ASP A 87 -13.62 3.69 1.90
CA ASP A 87 -12.68 4.68 1.38
C ASP A 87 -11.28 4.05 1.23
N ARG A 88 -10.97 3.58 0.02
CA ARG A 88 -9.66 2.99 -0.29
C ARG A 88 -8.51 3.97 -0.04
N VAL A 89 -8.72 5.28 -0.21
CA VAL A 89 -7.66 6.28 0.03
C VAL A 89 -7.34 6.36 1.51
N ALA A 90 -8.37 6.38 2.37
CA ALA A 90 -8.20 6.35 3.81
C ALA A 90 -7.54 5.04 4.28
N MET A 91 -7.97 3.88 3.76
CA MET A 91 -7.36 2.58 4.06
C MET A 91 -5.87 2.54 3.70
N GLY A 92 -5.53 2.95 2.47
CA GLY A 92 -4.15 2.98 2.00
C GLY A 92 -3.29 3.95 2.79
N ALA A 93 -3.82 5.13 3.14
CA ALA A 93 -3.12 6.11 3.96
C ALA A 93 -2.88 5.60 5.40
N ALA A 94 -3.86 4.91 5.99
CA ALA A 94 -3.74 4.31 7.31
C ALA A 94 -2.66 3.22 7.34
N LEU A 95 -2.68 2.30 6.37
CA LEU A 95 -1.66 1.26 6.23
C LEU A 95 -0.27 1.88 6.06
N LEU A 96 -0.12 2.81 5.12
CA LEU A 96 1.16 3.47 4.84
C LEU A 96 1.72 4.18 6.08
N THR A 97 0.86 4.87 6.82
CA THR A 97 1.26 5.56 8.06
C THR A 97 1.74 4.56 9.12
N ALA A 98 1.05 3.43 9.29
CA ALA A 98 1.45 2.38 10.23
C ALA A 98 2.79 1.74 9.87
N LEU A 99 3.02 1.47 8.58
CA LEU A 99 4.28 0.93 8.09
C LEU A 99 5.45 1.91 8.35
N VAL A 100 5.28 3.18 7.99
CA VAL A 100 6.32 4.22 8.24
C VAL A 100 6.58 4.41 9.74
N ALA A 101 5.53 4.45 10.57
CA ALA A 101 5.67 4.56 12.02
C ALA A 101 6.39 3.34 12.64
N ALA A 102 6.30 2.18 11.99
CA ALA A 102 7.04 0.99 12.34
C ALA A 102 8.50 1.00 11.87
N GLY A 103 8.94 2.02 11.14
CA GLY A 103 10.29 2.08 10.57
C GLY A 103 10.50 1.07 9.44
N LEU A 104 9.41 0.70 8.75
CA LEU A 104 9.48 0.04 7.45
C LEU A 104 9.68 1.09 6.35
#